data_AF-A0AA94HKD3-F1
#
_entry.id   AF-A0AA94HKD3-F1
#
_cell.length_a   1.000
_cell.length_b   1.000
_cell.length_c   1.000
_cell.angle_alpha   90.00
_cell.angle_beta   90.00
_cell.angle_gamma   90.00
#
_symmetry.space_group_name_H-M   'P 1'
#
loop_
_entity.id
_entity.type
_entity.pdbx_description
1 polymer ?
#
loop_
_entity_poly.entity_id
_entity_poly.type
_entity_poly.pdbx_seq_one_letter_code
_entity_poly.pdbx_strand_id
1 'polypeptide(L)'
;MTLTGTLPRQAAQSTPRFLPVPERRYFAIVESLSHDERVVRLDLIDATDERFSGAEFKRTSGIFRRMWQQAFESQPSVSQISTELSTFKGGLLETDVSDLPTWSSVWPEASNWAEVVFGSSFEIREVRPVPIGDSRRLDRIFGMAAWPSATADRVATVLGATPRLAAFATFDVGQGAASALVDAQGFAFIYSDVGAAFGGNARTRPTNLKYCVCEQPVVVLSHWHQDHWAGVDFEPRLLRSQWIAPRQAIGKTQSQFGAAILEAGGDILIVKRSSKPRVSIGQRTQEILIDYCRGNSINDSGIVLTVRRLADKLLWIFPGDADYSMFCPQPGRLVGLVATHHGAKPRQPGAVPSPGANAYHRLVYSFGVGNIYGHPHPVALNAHLGASWSSAKVRQTSGRPGTPARGPVAVGWTQPPRQLFHLPHCLEVPIVS
;
A
#
# COMPACT_ATOMS: atom_id res chain seq x y z
N MET A 1 -58.44 -71.63 -20.32
CA MET A 1 -58.10 -70.57 -21.29
C MET A 1 -58.34 -69.25 -20.59
N THR A 2 -57.28 -68.68 -20.00
CA THR A 2 -57.28 -67.34 -19.38
C THR A 2 -55.84 -66.84 -19.38
N LEU A 3 -55.61 -65.68 -20.02
CA LEU A 3 -54.37 -64.93 -20.01
C LEU A 3 -54.36 -63.97 -18.82
N THR A 4 -53.23 -63.84 -18.13
CA THR A 4 -52.74 -62.58 -17.55
C THR A 4 -51.23 -62.68 -17.35
N GLY A 5 -50.48 -61.71 -17.86
CA GLY A 5 -49.02 -61.60 -17.71
C GLY A 5 -48.60 -60.49 -16.74
N THR A 6 -47.33 -60.52 -16.30
CA THR A 6 -46.66 -59.37 -15.67
C THR A 6 -45.11 -59.49 -15.72
N LEU A 7 -44.52 -58.52 -16.43
CA LEU A 7 -43.30 -57.71 -16.24
C LEU A 7 -41.90 -58.32 -15.93
N PRO A 8 -40.82 -57.76 -16.52
CA PRO A 8 -39.44 -58.20 -16.32
C PRO A 8 -38.78 -57.63 -15.04
N ARG A 9 -37.84 -58.40 -14.49
CA ARG A 9 -37.01 -58.12 -13.31
C ARG A 9 -36.31 -56.74 -13.39
N GLN A 10 -36.50 -55.90 -12.38
CA GLN A 10 -35.65 -54.74 -12.10
C GLN A 10 -34.24 -55.19 -11.71
N ALA A 11 -33.23 -54.60 -12.34
CA ALA A 11 -31.83 -54.70 -11.94
C ALA A 11 -31.63 -54.03 -10.56
N ALA A 12 -30.92 -54.72 -9.67
CA ALA A 12 -30.52 -54.19 -8.37
C ALA A 12 -29.61 -52.97 -8.57
N GLN A 13 -30.06 -51.80 -8.13
CA GLN A 13 -29.23 -50.60 -8.01
C GLN A 13 -28.24 -50.82 -6.87
N SER A 14 -26.96 -50.96 -7.21
CA SER A 14 -25.87 -50.93 -6.24
C SER A 14 -25.76 -49.50 -5.68
N THR A 15 -26.01 -49.33 -4.39
CA THR A 15 -25.71 -48.09 -3.67
C THR A 15 -24.20 -47.83 -3.76
N PRO A 16 -23.74 -46.63 -4.17
CA PRO A 16 -22.32 -46.32 -4.18
C PRO A 16 -21.79 -46.38 -2.75
N ARG A 17 -20.77 -47.23 -2.51
CA ARG A 17 -19.95 -47.12 -1.31
C ARG A 17 -19.08 -45.87 -1.47
N PHE A 18 -19.46 -44.80 -0.81
CA PHE A 18 -18.59 -43.64 -0.64
C PHE A 18 -17.39 -44.07 0.21
N LEU A 19 -16.20 -44.05 -0.40
CA LEU A 19 -14.95 -44.14 0.35
C LEU A 19 -14.81 -42.87 1.19
N PRO A 20 -14.36 -42.96 2.46
CA PRO A 20 -14.09 -41.77 3.25
C PRO A 20 -13.01 -40.93 2.57
N VAL A 21 -13.34 -39.68 2.25
CA VAL A 21 -12.40 -38.71 1.69
C VAL A 21 -11.34 -38.41 2.76
N PRO A 22 -10.03 -38.38 2.43
CA PRO A 22 -8.99 -38.06 3.40
C PRO A 22 -9.19 -36.66 3.99
N GLU A 23 -9.03 -36.55 5.30
CA GLU A 23 -9.01 -35.26 5.99
C GLU A 23 -7.84 -34.42 5.46
N ARG A 24 -8.13 -33.34 4.72
CA ARG A 24 -7.11 -32.40 4.24
C ARG A 24 -6.90 -31.30 5.27
N ARG A 25 -5.63 -31.00 5.55
CA ARG A 25 -5.25 -29.87 6.40
C ARG A 25 -4.94 -28.68 5.52
N TYR A 26 -5.54 -27.54 5.84
CA TYR A 26 -5.23 -26.28 5.19
C TYR A 26 -4.68 -25.33 6.24
N PHE A 27 -3.64 -24.58 5.88
CA PHE A 27 -3.25 -23.42 6.65
C PHE A 27 -4.05 -22.21 6.16
N ALA A 28 -4.51 -21.41 7.11
CA ALA A 28 -5.19 -20.17 6.81
C ALA A 28 -4.76 -19.07 7.76
N ILE A 29 -4.66 -17.85 7.23
CA ILE A 29 -4.43 -16.64 8.02
C ILE A 29 -5.79 -16.05 8.35
N VAL A 30 -6.08 -15.94 9.65
CA VAL A 30 -7.30 -15.33 10.19
C VAL A 30 -6.94 -13.95 10.71
N GLU A 31 -7.35 -12.89 10.00
CA GLU A 31 -7.00 -11.50 10.35
C GLU A 31 -7.89 -10.92 11.46
N SER A 32 -9.16 -11.34 11.53
CA SER A 32 -10.08 -11.01 12.62
C SER A 32 -11.16 -12.09 12.78
N LEU A 33 -11.60 -12.29 14.02
CA LEU A 33 -12.80 -13.05 14.35
C LEU A 33 -13.74 -12.06 15.05
N SER A 34 -14.78 -11.58 14.39
CA SER A 34 -15.84 -10.86 15.08
C SER A 34 -16.86 -11.89 15.60
N HIS A 35 -17.41 -11.66 16.79
CA HIS A 35 -18.41 -12.57 17.39
C HIS A 35 -19.71 -12.60 16.58
N ASP A 36 -19.98 -11.56 15.78
CA ASP A 36 -21.28 -11.32 15.14
C ASP A 36 -21.26 -11.50 13.60
N GLU A 37 -20.09 -11.60 12.96
CA GLU A 37 -20.00 -11.85 11.52
C GLU A 37 -19.36 -13.21 11.25
N ARG A 38 -20.15 -14.13 10.69
CA ARG A 38 -19.71 -15.46 10.22
C ARG A 38 -18.84 -15.39 8.95
N VAL A 39 -18.06 -14.32 8.79
CA VAL A 39 -17.21 -14.12 7.63
C VAL A 39 -15.77 -14.29 8.09
N VAL A 40 -15.23 -15.49 7.84
CA VAL A 40 -13.80 -15.74 7.98
C VAL A 40 -13.20 -15.72 6.58
N ARG A 41 -12.42 -14.68 6.28
CA ARG A 41 -11.62 -14.67 5.05
C ARG A 41 -10.42 -15.59 5.24
N LEU A 42 -10.47 -16.78 4.65
CA LEU A 42 -9.37 -17.73 4.66
C LEU A 42 -8.69 -17.77 3.30
N ASP A 43 -7.38 -17.55 3.27
CA ASP A 43 -6.56 -18.06 2.16
C ASP A 43 -6.14 -19.47 2.55
N LEU A 44 -6.57 -20.47 1.78
CA LEU A 44 -6.25 -21.86 2.05
C LEU A 44 -4.98 -22.25 1.31
N ILE A 45 -3.99 -22.76 2.04
CA ILE A 45 -2.82 -23.45 1.47
C ILE A 45 -2.90 -24.91 1.90
N ASP A 46 -2.92 -25.85 0.94
CA ASP A 46 -2.94 -27.28 1.22
C ASP A 46 -1.64 -27.70 1.94
N ALA A 47 -1.75 -28.23 3.16
CA ALA A 47 -0.63 -28.62 3.99
C ALA A 47 0.08 -29.91 3.52
N THR A 48 -0.53 -30.65 2.60
CA THR A 48 0.02 -31.89 2.01
C THR A 48 0.81 -31.66 0.73
N ASP A 49 0.88 -30.41 0.28
CA ASP A 49 1.60 -30.02 -0.91
C ASP A 49 3.12 -30.23 -0.75
N GLU A 50 3.68 -31.13 -1.57
CA GLU A 50 5.10 -31.53 -1.54
C GLU A 50 6.08 -30.37 -1.74
N ARG A 51 5.61 -29.24 -2.30
CA ARG A 51 6.33 -27.97 -2.45
C ARG A 51 6.69 -27.29 -1.12
N PHE A 52 6.15 -27.79 0.00
CA PHE A 52 6.47 -27.37 1.37
C PHE A 52 7.46 -28.31 2.09
N SER A 53 8.00 -29.32 1.40
CA SER A 53 9.11 -30.13 1.88
C SER A 53 10.48 -29.47 1.55
N GLY A 54 11.45 -29.64 2.45
CA GLY A 54 12.58 -28.70 2.64
C GLY A 54 13.56 -28.48 1.47
N ALA A 55 13.59 -29.36 0.47
CA ALA A 55 14.47 -29.21 -0.70
C ALA A 55 13.85 -28.33 -1.81
N GLU A 56 12.53 -28.36 -1.97
CA GLU A 56 11.82 -27.62 -3.03
C GLU A 56 11.39 -26.21 -2.63
N PHE A 57 11.35 -25.86 -1.34
CA PHE A 57 11.12 -24.48 -0.87
C PHE A 57 12.16 -23.47 -1.43
N LYS A 58 13.40 -23.92 -1.68
CA LYS A 58 14.43 -23.13 -2.40
C LYS A 58 14.09 -22.92 -3.88
N ARG A 59 13.29 -23.82 -4.46
CA ARG A 59 12.78 -23.78 -5.83
C ARG A 59 11.48 -22.99 -5.94
N THR A 60 10.57 -23.03 -4.95
CA THR A 60 9.30 -22.27 -4.90
C THR A 60 9.53 -20.79 -4.59
N SER A 61 10.49 -20.46 -3.73
CA SER A 61 11.05 -19.09 -3.68
C SER A 61 11.72 -18.69 -5.01
N GLY A 62 12.22 -19.68 -5.75
CA GLY A 62 12.67 -19.57 -7.14
C GLY A 62 11.54 -19.43 -8.17
N ILE A 63 10.34 -19.98 -7.93
CA ILE A 63 9.14 -19.85 -8.77
C ILE A 63 8.51 -18.49 -8.53
N PHE A 64 8.40 -18.03 -7.28
CA PHE A 64 8.07 -16.63 -7.00
C PHE A 64 9.11 -15.69 -7.62
N ARG A 65 10.42 -15.99 -7.51
CA ARG A 65 11.47 -15.24 -8.23
C ARG A 65 11.31 -15.28 -9.76
N ARG A 66 10.91 -16.41 -10.35
CA ARG A 66 10.73 -16.59 -11.79
C ARG A 66 9.42 -15.96 -12.30
N MET A 67 8.34 -16.04 -11.53
CA MET A 67 7.08 -15.32 -11.78
C MET A 67 7.33 -13.81 -11.70
N TRP A 68 8.13 -13.37 -10.73
CA TRP A 68 8.54 -11.98 -10.60
C TRP A 68 9.54 -11.55 -11.70
N GLN A 69 10.48 -12.40 -12.14
CA GLN A 69 11.37 -12.10 -13.27
C GLN A 69 10.65 -12.14 -14.65
N GLN A 70 9.73 -13.08 -14.87
CA GLN A 70 8.97 -13.17 -16.13
C GLN A 70 7.96 -12.03 -16.29
N ALA A 71 7.36 -11.55 -15.21
CA ALA A 71 6.55 -10.32 -15.23
C ALA A 71 7.39 -9.07 -15.59
N PHE A 72 8.70 -9.10 -15.32
CA PHE A 72 9.63 -8.00 -15.60
C PHE A 72 10.24 -8.01 -17.00
N GLU A 73 10.29 -9.16 -17.69
CA GLU A 73 11.07 -9.34 -18.92
C GLU A 73 10.22 -9.53 -20.19
N SER A 74 8.89 -9.69 -20.09
CA SER A 74 8.04 -9.85 -21.29
C SER A 74 6.69 -9.13 -21.19
N GLN A 75 6.55 -8.01 -21.91
CA GLN A 75 5.29 -7.58 -22.51
C GLN A 75 5.32 -7.93 -24.01
N PRO A 76 4.20 -8.37 -24.63
CA PRO A 76 3.19 -7.41 -25.09
C PRO A 76 1.71 -7.83 -24.96
N SER A 77 0.86 -6.79 -24.79
CA SER A 77 -0.58 -6.61 -25.11
C SER A 77 -1.52 -7.82 -25.18
N VAL A 78 -2.64 -7.78 -24.43
CA VAL A 78 -3.87 -8.53 -24.77
C VAL A 78 -5.13 -7.70 -24.49
N SER A 79 -6.06 -7.75 -25.45
CA SER A 79 -7.37 -7.09 -25.54
C SER A 79 -8.53 -7.89 -24.92
N GLN A 80 -9.51 -7.16 -24.36
CA GLN A 80 -10.90 -7.51 -23.96
C GLN A 80 -11.44 -8.93 -24.20
N ILE A 81 -12.03 -9.56 -23.16
CA ILE A 81 -13.28 -10.35 -23.22
C ILE A 81 -14.07 -10.17 -21.90
N SER A 82 -15.41 -10.16 -21.97
CA SER A 82 -16.35 -10.14 -20.84
C SER A 82 -17.16 -11.44 -20.77
N THR A 83 -17.41 -11.98 -19.57
CA THR A 83 -18.59 -12.84 -19.34
C THR A 83 -19.04 -12.85 -17.87
N GLU A 84 -20.35 -12.74 -17.65
CA GLU A 84 -21.04 -12.88 -16.36
C GLU A 84 -20.99 -14.33 -15.84
N LEU A 85 -20.83 -14.50 -14.52
CA LEU A 85 -20.99 -15.78 -13.83
C LEU A 85 -22.17 -15.72 -12.87
N SER A 86 -23.28 -16.34 -13.26
CA SER A 86 -24.41 -16.65 -12.39
C SER A 86 -24.33 -18.10 -11.89
N THR A 87 -24.46 -18.24 -10.56
CA THR A 87 -24.84 -19.42 -9.76
C THR A 87 -23.94 -20.67 -9.77
N PHE A 88 -23.36 -20.98 -8.60
CA PHE A 88 -22.90 -22.33 -8.26
C PHE A 88 -23.42 -22.77 -6.88
N LYS A 89 -24.04 -23.96 -6.84
CA LYS A 89 -24.38 -24.76 -5.65
C LYS A 89 -23.70 -26.12 -5.85
N GLY A 90 -22.92 -26.59 -4.89
CA GLY A 90 -22.43 -27.98 -4.88
C GLY A 90 -21.21 -28.17 -4.00
N GLY A 91 -21.24 -29.18 -3.12
CA GLY A 91 -20.11 -29.59 -2.29
C GLY A 91 -18.97 -30.20 -3.11
N LEU A 92 -17.75 -30.12 -2.56
CA LEU A 92 -16.55 -30.73 -3.15
C LEU A 92 -16.69 -32.25 -3.20
N LEU A 93 -17.07 -32.78 -4.36
CA LEU A 93 -16.83 -34.16 -4.79
C LEU A 93 -15.77 -34.13 -5.90
N GLU A 94 -14.72 -34.94 -5.67
CA GLU A 94 -13.72 -35.48 -6.60
C GLU A 94 -13.14 -34.58 -7.72
N THR A 95 -11.82 -34.44 -7.73
CA THR A 95 -11.08 -34.26 -8.99
C THR A 95 -9.79 -35.07 -8.90
N ASP A 96 -9.66 -36.05 -9.81
CA ASP A 96 -8.44 -36.81 -10.08
C ASP A 96 -7.49 -35.92 -10.89
N VAL A 97 -6.26 -35.72 -10.41
CA VAL A 97 -5.29 -34.73 -10.94
C VAL A 97 -4.27 -35.38 -11.87
N SER A 98 -4.58 -36.56 -12.41
CA SER A 98 -3.66 -37.29 -13.30
C SER A 98 -3.70 -36.84 -14.77
N ASP A 99 -4.66 -36.02 -15.19
CA ASP A 99 -4.80 -35.56 -16.58
C ASP A 99 -4.92 -34.02 -16.72
N LEU A 100 -3.81 -33.28 -16.58
CA LEU A 100 -3.75 -31.87 -17.01
C LEU A 100 -2.94 -31.69 -18.31
N PRO A 101 -3.48 -30.94 -19.30
CA PRO A 101 -2.82 -30.66 -20.58
C PRO A 101 -1.63 -29.70 -20.44
N THR A 102 -0.77 -29.69 -21.46
CA THR A 102 0.46 -28.89 -21.56
C THR A 102 0.21 -27.38 -21.41
N TRP A 103 1.12 -26.74 -20.66
CA TRP A 103 1.08 -25.41 -20.03
C TRP A 103 1.04 -24.16 -20.95
N SER A 104 0.55 -24.24 -22.18
CA SER A 104 0.42 -23.07 -23.08
C SER A 104 -0.97 -22.42 -23.09
N SER A 105 -1.91 -22.89 -22.27
CA SER A 105 -3.32 -22.43 -22.28
C SER A 105 -3.88 -22.03 -20.91
N VAL A 106 -3.04 -21.76 -19.91
CA VAL A 106 -3.47 -21.39 -18.54
C VAL A 106 -2.98 -19.98 -18.21
N TRP A 107 -3.60 -19.00 -18.85
CA TRP A 107 -3.81 -17.69 -18.25
C TRP A 107 -5.18 -17.76 -17.57
N PRO A 108 -5.29 -17.73 -16.23
CA PRO A 108 -6.53 -17.36 -15.60
C PRO A 108 -6.57 -15.83 -15.55
N GLU A 109 -7.41 -15.23 -16.39
CA GLU A 109 -8.10 -14.01 -15.95
C GLU A 109 -8.76 -14.31 -14.59
N ALA A 110 -8.66 -13.37 -13.67
CA ALA A 110 -8.91 -13.51 -12.23
C ALA A 110 -7.75 -14.20 -11.47
N SER A 111 -7.03 -13.36 -10.75
CA SER A 111 -6.32 -13.71 -9.54
C SER A 111 -7.16 -14.66 -8.67
N ASN A 112 -6.87 -15.96 -8.69
CA ASN A 112 -7.51 -16.94 -7.82
C ASN A 112 -6.96 -16.83 -6.39
N TRP A 113 -7.26 -15.70 -5.74
CA TRP A 113 -7.38 -15.64 -4.29
C TRP A 113 -8.75 -16.23 -3.98
N ALA A 114 -8.81 -17.48 -3.54
CA ALA A 114 -10.09 -18.11 -3.23
C ALA A 114 -10.71 -17.42 -2.01
N GLU A 115 -11.66 -16.51 -2.21
CA GLU A 115 -12.56 -16.08 -1.15
C GLU A 115 -13.48 -17.27 -0.85
N VAL A 116 -13.15 -18.03 0.19
CA VAL A 116 -14.02 -19.11 0.65
C VAL A 116 -15.16 -18.50 1.45
N VAL A 117 -16.22 -18.09 0.74
CA VAL A 117 -17.51 -17.79 1.38
C VAL A 117 -18.14 -19.11 1.77
N PHE A 118 -17.86 -19.42 3.01
CA PHE A 118 -18.46 -20.43 3.83
C PHE A 118 -20.00 -20.36 3.83
N GLY A 119 -20.64 -21.13 2.95
CA GLY A 119 -22.09 -21.37 2.96
C GLY A 119 -22.53 -22.06 4.26
N SER A 120 -23.84 -22.16 4.54
CA SER A 120 -24.41 -22.62 5.83
C SER A 120 -24.12 -24.08 6.26
N SER A 121 -23.10 -24.75 5.73
CA SER A 121 -22.84 -26.18 5.89
C SER A 121 -21.37 -26.56 6.12
N PHE A 122 -20.57 -25.69 6.75
CA PHE A 122 -19.28 -26.07 7.33
C PHE A 122 -19.34 -25.83 8.84
N GLU A 123 -18.67 -26.70 9.59
CA GLU A 123 -18.48 -26.56 11.02
C GLU A 123 -16.98 -26.37 11.26
N ILE A 124 -16.58 -25.20 11.76
CA ILE A 124 -15.21 -25.03 12.29
C ILE A 124 -15.16 -25.84 13.58
N ARG A 125 -14.69 -27.08 13.49
CA ARG A 125 -14.59 -27.99 14.64
C ARG A 125 -13.51 -27.55 15.61
N GLU A 126 -12.42 -26.99 15.11
CA GLU A 126 -11.29 -26.59 15.93
C GLU A 126 -10.43 -25.53 15.26
N VAL A 127 -10.03 -24.52 16.03
CA VAL A 127 -8.98 -23.56 15.64
C VAL A 127 -7.78 -23.82 16.52
N ARG A 128 -6.68 -24.29 15.91
CA ARG A 128 -5.41 -24.50 16.61
C ARG A 128 -4.38 -23.46 16.18
N PRO A 129 -3.53 -22.98 17.11
CA PRO A 129 -2.33 -22.26 16.73
C PRO A 129 -1.50 -23.10 15.76
N VAL A 130 -1.07 -22.47 14.66
CA VAL A 130 -0.19 -23.12 13.68
C VAL A 130 1.15 -23.42 14.36
N PRO A 131 1.75 -24.61 14.17
CA PRO A 131 3.09 -24.91 14.67
C PRO A 131 4.09 -23.82 14.27
N ILE A 132 5.02 -23.48 15.17
CA ILE A 132 6.00 -22.39 14.97
C ILE A 132 6.77 -22.54 13.64
N GLY A 133 7.06 -23.78 13.23
CA GLY A 133 7.73 -24.06 11.96
C GLY A 133 6.93 -23.62 10.74
N ASP A 134 5.61 -23.82 10.76
CA ASP A 134 4.69 -23.48 9.67
C ASP A 134 4.32 -22.01 9.69
N SER A 135 4.15 -21.40 10.87
CA SER A 135 4.01 -19.95 11.03
C SER A 135 5.20 -19.20 10.40
N ARG A 136 6.44 -19.61 10.68
CA ARG A 136 7.64 -19.02 10.05
C ARG A 136 7.74 -19.26 8.53
N ARG A 137 7.06 -20.28 8.00
CA ARG A 137 6.99 -20.51 6.54
C ARG A 137 5.99 -19.57 5.90
N LEU A 138 4.80 -19.41 6.50
CA LEU A 138 3.79 -18.46 6.07
C LEU A 138 4.31 -17.02 6.13
N ASP A 139 5.00 -16.63 7.21
CA ASP A 139 5.63 -15.30 7.32
C ASP A 139 6.66 -15.03 6.21
N ARG A 140 7.32 -16.08 5.70
CA ARG A 140 8.25 -15.95 4.58
C ARG A 140 7.55 -15.79 3.23
N ILE A 141 6.33 -16.30 3.10
CA ILE A 141 5.50 -16.20 1.89
C ILE A 141 4.81 -14.83 1.84
N PHE A 142 4.18 -14.42 2.93
CA PHE A 142 3.42 -13.17 3.02
C PHE A 142 4.26 -11.97 3.49
N GLY A 143 5.53 -12.19 3.84
CA GLY A 143 6.48 -11.13 4.14
C GLY A 143 7.34 -10.74 2.93
N MET A 144 8.15 -9.69 3.09
CA MET A 144 9.00 -9.18 2.01
C MET A 144 10.27 -10.00 1.79
N ALA A 145 10.51 -11.08 2.54
CA ALA A 145 11.79 -11.80 2.54
C ALA A 145 12.22 -12.26 1.13
N ALA A 146 11.26 -12.70 0.32
CA ALA A 146 11.48 -13.14 -1.05
C ALA A 146 11.47 -11.99 -2.09
N TRP A 147 10.95 -10.82 -1.73
CA TRP A 147 10.87 -9.69 -2.66
C TRP A 147 12.29 -9.22 -2.97
N PRO A 148 12.65 -8.99 -4.24
CA PRO A 148 13.97 -8.49 -4.57
C PRO A 148 14.12 -7.05 -4.08
N SER A 149 15.35 -6.57 -4.06
CA SER A 149 15.63 -5.19 -3.68
C SER A 149 16.12 -4.41 -4.89
N ALA A 150 15.64 -3.18 -5.01
CA ALA A 150 16.14 -2.24 -5.99
C ALA A 150 17.57 -1.81 -5.61
N THR A 151 18.40 -1.59 -6.63
CA THR A 151 19.69 -0.91 -6.48
C THR A 151 19.45 0.59 -6.31
N ALA A 152 20.41 1.29 -5.71
CA ALA A 152 20.37 2.75 -5.63
C ALA A 152 20.26 3.39 -7.02
N ASP A 153 20.94 2.84 -8.03
CA ASP A 153 20.90 3.33 -9.41
C ASP A 153 19.54 3.16 -10.08
N ARG A 154 18.82 2.06 -9.81
CA ARG A 154 17.46 1.86 -10.32
C ARG A 154 16.51 2.89 -9.73
N VAL A 155 16.60 3.13 -8.43
CA VAL A 155 15.82 4.19 -7.76
C VAL A 155 16.19 5.57 -8.29
N ALA A 156 17.48 5.82 -8.53
CA ALA A 156 17.97 7.06 -9.10
C ALA A 156 17.50 7.30 -10.53
N THR A 157 17.39 6.24 -11.33
CA THR A 157 16.86 6.30 -12.70
C THR A 157 15.40 6.74 -12.69
N VAL A 158 14.57 6.12 -11.84
CA VAL A 158 13.14 6.44 -11.71
C VAL A 158 12.94 7.88 -11.24
N LEU A 159 13.63 8.29 -10.17
CA LEU A 159 13.50 9.66 -9.65
C LEU A 159 14.17 10.70 -10.53
N GLY A 160 15.18 10.33 -11.31
CA GLY A 160 15.97 11.25 -12.15
C GLY A 160 15.20 11.82 -13.34
N ALA A 161 14.09 11.18 -13.74
CA ALA A 161 13.16 11.69 -14.75
C ALA A 161 12.30 12.85 -14.23
N THR A 162 12.30 13.11 -12.91
CA THR A 162 11.52 14.18 -12.29
C THR A 162 12.03 15.56 -12.76
N PRO A 163 11.14 16.47 -13.20
CA PRO A 163 11.55 17.82 -13.55
C PRO A 163 11.88 18.64 -12.30
N ARG A 164 12.15 19.93 -12.48
CA ARG A 164 12.33 20.84 -11.35
C ARG A 164 11.01 21.01 -10.59
N LEU A 165 11.03 20.74 -9.29
CA LEU A 165 9.87 20.86 -8.40
C LEU A 165 9.73 22.30 -7.88
N ALA A 166 8.56 22.91 -8.02
CA ALA A 166 8.31 24.28 -7.57
C ALA A 166 7.59 24.35 -6.22
N ALA A 167 6.76 23.36 -5.91
CA ALA A 167 6.04 23.24 -4.65
C ALA A 167 5.80 21.77 -4.27
N PHE A 168 5.28 21.56 -3.06
CA PHE A 168 4.48 20.37 -2.76
C PHE A 168 3.09 20.79 -2.27
N ALA A 169 2.13 19.88 -2.37
CA ALA A 169 0.74 20.07 -1.98
C ALA A 169 0.27 18.86 -1.17
N THR A 170 -0.09 19.07 0.10
CA THR A 170 -0.62 18.02 0.99
C THR A 170 -2.15 18.04 0.95
N PHE A 171 -2.74 16.88 0.71
CA PHE A 171 -4.16 16.72 0.40
C PHE A 171 -4.98 16.54 1.68
N ASP A 172 -6.22 17.02 1.66
CA ASP A 172 -7.23 16.57 2.61
C ASP A 172 -7.68 15.17 2.21
N VAL A 173 -7.16 14.16 2.90
CA VAL A 173 -7.50 12.75 2.68
C VAL A 173 -8.15 12.13 3.92
N GLY A 174 -8.53 12.95 4.89
CA GLY A 174 -8.95 12.54 6.23
C GLY A 174 -7.76 12.06 7.08
N GLN A 175 -7.97 11.04 7.91
CA GLN A 175 -6.90 10.43 8.73
C GLN A 175 -5.98 9.54 7.87
N GLY A 176 -5.15 10.17 7.06
CA GLY A 176 -4.09 9.56 6.26
C GLY A 176 -3.15 10.60 5.68
N ALA A 177 -2.18 10.16 4.88
CA ALA A 177 -1.13 11.02 4.32
C ALA A 177 -1.09 10.95 2.80
N ALA A 178 -1.11 12.13 2.15
CA ALA A 178 -0.79 12.24 0.74
C ALA A 178 -0.23 13.63 0.44
N SER A 179 0.99 13.68 -0.11
CA SER A 179 1.63 14.91 -0.57
C SER A 179 2.14 14.76 -1.99
N ALA A 180 1.62 15.55 -2.93
CA ALA A 180 2.17 15.63 -4.28
C ALA A 180 3.30 16.65 -4.32
N LEU A 181 4.43 16.30 -4.92
CA LEU A 181 5.49 17.21 -5.29
C LEU A 181 5.29 17.57 -6.76
N VAL A 182 5.19 18.88 -7.02
CA VAL A 182 4.70 19.42 -8.29
C VAL A 182 5.71 20.35 -8.94
N ASP A 183 5.63 20.44 -10.27
CA ASP A 183 6.36 21.45 -11.04
C ASP A 183 5.72 22.85 -10.92
N ALA A 184 6.15 23.81 -11.75
CA ALA A 184 5.65 25.18 -11.71
C ALA A 184 4.24 25.32 -12.30
N GLN A 185 3.82 24.35 -13.11
CA GLN A 185 2.52 24.28 -13.76
C GLN A 185 1.49 23.58 -12.86
N GLY A 186 1.93 22.82 -11.86
CA GLY A 186 1.09 22.10 -10.92
C GLY A 186 0.90 20.61 -11.27
N PHE A 187 1.68 20.06 -12.18
CA PHE A 187 1.66 18.62 -12.45
C PHE A 187 2.38 17.86 -11.34
N ALA A 188 1.76 16.78 -10.84
CA ALA A 188 2.36 15.91 -9.84
C ALA A 188 3.31 14.90 -10.49
N PHE A 189 4.56 14.89 -10.04
CA PHE A 189 5.59 13.95 -10.51
C PHE A 189 6.02 12.93 -9.45
N ILE A 190 5.92 13.31 -8.18
CA ILE A 190 6.18 12.41 -7.05
C ILE A 190 5.05 12.56 -6.04
N TYR A 191 4.59 11.45 -5.51
CA TYR A 191 3.81 11.44 -4.28
C TYR A 191 4.67 10.94 -3.12
N SER A 192 4.67 11.67 -2.00
CA SER A 192 5.01 11.09 -0.70
C SER A 192 3.72 10.57 -0.09
N ASP A 193 3.55 9.26 -0.13
CA ASP A 193 2.31 8.54 0.17
C ASP A 193 1.13 8.95 -0.73
N VAL A 194 0.20 8.02 -0.92
CA VAL A 194 -1.10 8.24 -1.58
C VAL A 194 -2.19 7.62 -0.71
N GLY A 195 -2.21 8.06 0.54
CA GLY A 195 -3.10 7.57 1.58
C GLY A 195 -4.49 8.17 1.54
N ALA A 196 -5.40 7.54 2.27
CA ALA A 196 -6.75 8.00 2.54
C ALA A 196 -7.22 7.48 3.90
N ALA A 197 -8.20 8.14 4.52
CA ALA A 197 -8.77 7.63 5.76
C ALA A 197 -9.42 6.25 5.53
N PHE A 198 -9.10 5.32 6.42
CA PHE A 198 -9.55 3.93 6.37
C PHE A 198 -10.11 3.46 7.72
N GLY A 199 -10.74 2.28 7.72
CA GLY A 199 -11.23 1.61 8.92
C GLY A 199 -12.13 2.51 9.78
N GLY A 200 -11.89 2.53 11.10
CA GLY A 200 -12.64 3.35 12.05
C GLY A 200 -12.57 4.87 11.80
N ASN A 201 -11.65 5.34 10.95
CA ASN A 201 -11.54 6.75 10.55
C ASN A 201 -12.08 7.03 9.14
N ALA A 202 -12.65 6.06 8.42
CA ALA A 202 -13.15 6.26 7.05
C ALA A 202 -14.16 7.44 6.96
N ARG A 203 -14.93 7.69 8.02
CA ARG A 203 -15.85 8.84 8.13
C ARG A 203 -15.19 10.23 8.03
N THR A 204 -13.88 10.29 8.25
CA THR A 204 -13.11 11.54 8.18
C THR A 204 -12.64 11.87 6.76
N ARG A 205 -12.82 10.94 5.81
CA ARG A 205 -12.45 11.10 4.41
C ARG A 205 -13.39 12.11 3.72
N PRO A 206 -12.88 13.00 2.87
CA PRO A 206 -13.73 13.82 2.02
C PRO A 206 -14.49 13.01 0.96
N THR A 207 -15.64 13.53 0.51
CA THR A 207 -16.54 12.82 -0.41
C THR A 207 -16.03 12.72 -1.85
N ASN A 208 -15.27 13.70 -2.32
CA ASN A 208 -14.74 13.77 -3.70
C ASN A 208 -13.21 13.76 -3.71
N LEU A 209 -12.61 12.78 -3.03
CA LEU A 209 -11.16 12.63 -3.00
C LEU A 209 -10.62 12.29 -4.39
N LYS A 210 -9.71 13.13 -4.90
CA LYS A 210 -9.06 12.99 -6.20
C LYS A 210 -7.55 13.13 -6.05
N TYR A 211 -6.81 12.50 -6.96
CA TYR A 211 -5.37 12.60 -7.09
C TYR A 211 -5.00 13.03 -8.52
N CYS A 212 -3.88 13.74 -8.65
CA CYS A 212 -3.36 14.14 -9.96
C CYS A 212 -2.43 13.04 -10.49
N VAL A 213 -2.88 12.31 -11.50
CA VAL A 213 -2.12 11.20 -12.12
C VAL A 213 -1.73 11.47 -13.57
N CYS A 214 -1.87 12.71 -14.04
CA CYS A 214 -1.65 13.08 -15.44
C CYS A 214 -0.23 12.75 -15.95
N GLU A 215 0.78 12.85 -15.09
CA GLU A 215 2.19 12.57 -15.42
C GLU A 215 2.67 11.21 -14.88
N GLN A 216 1.75 10.29 -14.53
CA GLN A 216 2.08 8.97 -13.97
C GLN A 216 3.12 9.06 -12.83
N PRO A 217 2.80 9.78 -11.75
CA PRO A 217 3.77 10.12 -10.71
C PRO A 217 4.36 8.88 -10.06
N VAL A 218 5.63 8.99 -9.67
CA VAL A 218 6.29 8.00 -8.81
C VAL A 218 5.72 8.12 -7.40
N VAL A 219 5.35 7.02 -6.78
CA VAL A 219 4.89 7.00 -5.39
C VAL A 219 6.02 6.56 -4.48
N VAL A 220 6.45 7.42 -3.57
CA VAL A 220 7.36 7.08 -2.48
C VAL A 220 6.50 6.76 -1.26
N LEU A 221 6.34 5.48 -0.96
CA LEU A 221 5.59 4.98 0.19
C LEU A 221 6.51 5.01 1.43
N SER A 222 6.18 5.86 2.40
CA SER A 222 6.96 6.03 3.63
C SER A 222 7.03 4.76 4.46
N HIS A 223 5.90 4.05 4.58
CA HIS A 223 5.77 2.74 5.23
C HIS A 223 4.43 2.07 4.86
N TRP A 224 4.26 0.81 5.24
CA TRP A 224 3.18 -0.04 4.70
C TRP A 224 1.81 0.04 5.41
N HIS A 225 1.54 1.03 6.25
CA HIS A 225 0.20 1.20 6.81
C HIS A 225 -0.81 1.68 5.77
N GLN A 226 -2.05 1.22 5.91
CA GLN A 226 -3.09 1.40 4.88
C GLN A 226 -3.47 2.87 4.66
N ASP A 227 -3.46 3.69 5.69
CA ASP A 227 -3.66 5.15 5.59
C ASP A 227 -2.57 5.90 4.80
N HIS A 228 -1.55 5.21 4.29
CA HIS A 228 -0.49 5.75 3.42
C HIS A 228 -0.60 5.29 1.96
N TRP A 229 -1.48 4.34 1.65
CA TRP A 229 -1.70 3.85 0.28
C TRP A 229 -3.18 3.65 -0.11
N ALA A 230 -4.14 3.76 0.82
CA ALA A 230 -5.58 3.56 0.54
C ALA A 230 -6.19 4.55 -0.47
N GLY A 231 -5.45 5.57 -0.91
CA GLY A 231 -5.87 6.44 -2.00
C GLY A 231 -6.05 5.70 -3.32
N VAL A 232 -5.41 4.54 -3.52
CA VAL A 232 -5.59 3.71 -4.72
C VAL A 232 -7.02 3.23 -4.91
N ASP A 233 -7.80 3.10 -3.82
CA ASP A 233 -9.22 2.72 -3.89
C ASP A 233 -10.07 3.82 -4.56
N PHE A 234 -9.57 5.06 -4.58
CA PHE A 234 -10.23 6.23 -5.15
C PHE A 234 -9.59 6.67 -6.47
N GLU A 235 -8.34 6.30 -6.70
CA GLU A 235 -7.64 6.53 -7.96
C GLU A 235 -6.83 5.28 -8.35
N PRO A 236 -7.49 4.26 -8.93
CA PRO A 236 -6.84 2.98 -9.26
C PRO A 236 -5.73 3.10 -10.29
N ARG A 237 -5.65 4.21 -11.04
CA ARG A 237 -4.55 4.44 -11.99
C ARG A 237 -3.19 4.54 -11.29
N LEU A 238 -3.16 4.89 -9.99
CA LEU A 238 -1.94 4.86 -9.17
C LEU A 238 -1.35 3.46 -9.00
N LEU A 239 -2.13 2.38 -9.18
CA LEU A 239 -1.58 1.01 -9.17
C LEU A 239 -0.61 0.78 -10.33
N ARG A 240 -0.71 1.57 -11.42
CA ARG A 240 0.19 1.50 -12.57
C ARG A 240 1.44 2.35 -12.43
N SER A 241 1.56 3.12 -11.34
CA SER A 241 2.74 3.94 -11.06
C SER A 241 3.95 3.07 -10.69
N GLN A 242 5.12 3.71 -10.68
CA GLN A 242 6.30 3.15 -10.02
C GLN A 242 6.24 3.48 -8.52
N TRP A 243 6.41 2.47 -7.69
CA TRP A 243 6.37 2.57 -6.23
C TRP A 243 7.77 2.36 -5.66
N ILE A 244 8.23 3.27 -4.81
CA ILE A 244 9.45 3.11 -4.01
C ILE A 244 9.00 2.89 -2.58
N ALA A 245 9.34 1.75 -1.99
CA ALA A 245 8.85 1.36 -0.68
C ALA A 245 9.95 0.74 0.18
N PRO A 246 9.90 0.89 1.52
CA PRO A 246 10.87 0.28 2.41
C PRO A 246 10.69 -1.24 2.47
N ARG A 247 11.81 -1.96 2.55
CA ARG A 247 11.84 -3.31 3.13
C ARG A 247 11.47 -3.27 4.62
N GLN A 248 10.32 -3.82 4.98
CA GLN A 248 9.83 -3.95 6.35
C GLN A 248 9.22 -5.34 6.60
N ALA A 249 8.89 -5.64 7.85
CA ALA A 249 7.99 -6.74 8.16
C ALA A 249 6.56 -6.29 7.82
N ILE A 250 5.90 -7.02 6.94
CA ILE A 250 4.54 -6.71 6.48
C ILE A 250 3.66 -7.95 6.61
N GLY A 251 2.35 -7.74 6.68
CA GLY A 251 1.35 -8.80 6.70
C GLY A 251 0.74 -9.05 5.33
N LYS A 252 -0.34 -9.85 5.34
CA LYS A 252 -1.10 -10.25 4.16
C LYS A 252 -1.65 -9.04 3.40
N THR A 253 -2.36 -8.12 4.06
CA THR A 253 -2.97 -6.95 3.40
C THR A 253 -1.96 -6.14 2.58
N GLN A 254 -0.77 -5.92 3.14
CA GLN A 254 0.31 -5.21 2.45
C GLN A 254 0.87 -5.99 1.27
N SER A 255 1.00 -7.32 1.41
CA SER A 255 1.44 -8.18 0.32
C SER A 255 0.43 -8.28 -0.82
N GLN A 256 -0.87 -8.29 -0.50
CA GLN A 256 -1.96 -8.19 -1.48
C GLN A 256 -1.90 -6.86 -2.22
N PHE A 257 -1.68 -5.76 -1.51
CA PHE A 257 -1.49 -4.46 -2.14
C PHE A 257 -0.27 -4.45 -3.09
N GLY A 258 0.84 -5.04 -2.67
CA GLY A 258 2.00 -5.22 -3.54
C GLY A 258 1.70 -6.06 -4.80
N ALA A 259 0.93 -7.14 -4.67
CA ALA A 259 0.47 -7.92 -5.81
C ALA A 259 -0.42 -7.10 -6.75
N ALA A 260 -1.37 -6.33 -6.21
CA ALA A 260 -2.28 -5.49 -6.98
C ALA A 260 -1.55 -4.43 -7.84
N ILE A 261 -0.45 -3.84 -7.34
CA ILE A 261 0.39 -2.94 -8.14
C ILE A 261 0.97 -3.69 -9.35
N LEU A 262 1.57 -4.86 -9.12
CA LEU A 262 2.21 -5.64 -10.18
C LEU A 262 1.18 -6.15 -11.21
N GLU A 263 0.02 -6.62 -10.76
CA GLU A 263 -1.09 -7.07 -11.60
C GLU A 263 -1.64 -5.93 -12.48
N ALA A 264 -1.66 -4.69 -11.97
CA ALA A 264 -2.06 -3.52 -12.75
C ALA A 264 -0.98 -3.07 -13.76
N GLY A 265 0.22 -3.67 -13.74
CA GLY A 265 1.34 -3.30 -14.60
C GLY A 265 2.24 -2.20 -14.02
N GLY A 266 2.12 -1.90 -12.72
CA GLY A 266 3.06 -1.03 -12.00
C GLY A 266 4.37 -1.75 -11.63
N ASP A 267 5.29 -0.99 -11.02
CA ASP A 267 6.60 -1.49 -10.57
C ASP A 267 6.76 -1.20 -9.06
N ILE A 268 7.42 -2.09 -8.31
CA ILE A 268 7.75 -1.89 -6.89
C ILE A 268 9.26 -2.01 -6.68
N LEU A 269 9.88 -0.88 -6.37
CA LEU A 269 11.28 -0.74 -6.00
C LEU A 269 11.45 -0.80 -4.48
N ILE A 270 11.72 -2.01 -3.97
CA ILE A 270 12.03 -2.18 -2.55
C ILE A 270 13.43 -1.69 -2.25
N VAL A 271 13.53 -0.56 -1.57
CA VAL A 271 14.80 -0.03 -1.11
C VAL A 271 15.35 -0.87 0.05
N LYS A 272 16.66 -0.79 0.28
CA LYS A 272 17.34 -1.38 1.45
C LYS A 272 17.90 -0.27 2.32
N ARG A 273 18.02 -0.53 3.62
CA ARG A 273 18.62 0.41 4.59
C ARG A 273 20.01 0.94 4.18
N SER A 274 20.78 0.16 3.44
CA SER A 274 22.10 0.55 2.92
C SER A 274 22.08 1.38 1.63
N SER A 275 20.97 1.44 0.90
CA SER A 275 20.94 2.01 -0.47
C SER A 275 20.96 3.54 -0.52
N LYS A 276 20.46 4.23 0.51
CA LYS A 276 20.37 5.70 0.66
C LYS A 276 20.37 6.49 -0.67
N PRO A 277 19.37 6.27 -1.55
CA PRO A 277 19.37 6.87 -2.88
C PRO A 277 19.39 8.40 -2.81
N ARG A 278 20.22 9.01 -3.65
CA ARG A 278 20.37 10.46 -3.75
C ARG A 278 20.47 10.87 -5.21
N VAL A 279 19.56 11.74 -5.65
CA VAL A 279 19.29 11.97 -7.08
C VAL A 279 19.21 13.44 -7.36
N SER A 280 20.02 13.94 -8.28
CA SER A 280 19.93 15.32 -8.75
C SER A 280 18.86 15.46 -9.83
N ILE A 281 17.99 16.47 -9.70
CA ILE A 281 16.88 16.75 -10.63
C ILE A 281 16.91 18.21 -11.09
N GLY A 282 16.05 18.56 -12.05
CA GLY A 282 15.82 19.94 -12.46
C GLY A 282 17.12 20.66 -12.88
N GLN A 283 17.86 20.07 -13.82
CA GLN A 283 19.19 20.56 -14.24
C GLN A 283 20.22 20.63 -13.10
N ARG A 284 20.18 19.66 -12.16
CA ARG A 284 21.05 19.61 -10.98
C ARG A 284 20.92 20.84 -10.07
N THR A 285 19.74 21.45 -10.02
CA THR A 285 19.45 22.54 -9.07
C THR A 285 18.81 22.04 -7.78
N GLN A 286 18.32 20.81 -7.79
CA GLN A 286 17.64 20.15 -6.68
C GLN A 286 18.17 18.73 -6.51
N GLU A 287 17.96 18.19 -5.31
CA GLU A 287 18.30 16.83 -4.96
C GLU A 287 17.14 16.18 -4.20
N ILE A 288 16.79 14.95 -4.60
CA ILE A 288 15.89 14.07 -3.85
C ILE A 288 16.76 13.09 -3.05
N LEU A 289 16.44 12.94 -1.77
CA LEU A 289 17.09 11.99 -0.86
C LEU A 289 16.03 11.07 -0.27
N ILE A 290 16.33 9.77 -0.27
CA ILE A 290 15.55 8.75 0.43
C ILE A 290 16.43 8.16 1.52
N ASP A 291 16.08 8.42 2.77
CA ASP A 291 16.79 7.94 3.94
C ASP A 291 15.93 6.95 4.72
N TYR A 292 16.57 5.89 5.23
CA TYR A 292 15.91 4.94 6.12
C TYR A 292 15.89 5.42 7.56
N CYS A 293 14.73 5.27 8.19
CA CYS A 293 14.57 5.47 9.61
C CYS A 293 15.27 4.33 10.40
N ARG A 294 15.72 4.66 11.62
CA ARG A 294 16.58 3.79 12.45
C ARG A 294 15.82 2.93 13.45
N GLY A 295 14.50 3.11 13.57
CA GLY A 295 13.67 2.31 14.46
C GLY A 295 13.39 0.90 13.92
N ASN A 296 12.62 0.16 14.71
CA ASN A 296 12.27 -1.24 14.46
C ASN A 296 10.76 -1.48 14.34
N SER A 297 9.91 -0.51 14.72
CA SER A 297 8.47 -0.56 14.45
C SER A 297 8.22 -0.29 12.97
N ILE A 298 7.05 -0.68 12.44
CA ILE A 298 6.68 -0.37 11.06
C ILE A 298 6.64 1.16 10.81
N ASN A 299 6.24 1.97 11.79
CA ASN A 299 6.26 3.43 11.68
C ASN A 299 7.70 3.97 11.61
N ASP A 300 8.60 3.42 12.43
CA ASP A 300 9.94 3.98 12.63
C ASP A 300 11.05 3.31 11.82
N SER A 301 10.72 2.29 11.02
CA SER A 301 11.65 1.59 10.13
C SER A 301 11.41 1.89 8.65
N GLY A 302 10.51 2.85 8.36
CA GLY A 302 10.18 3.31 7.02
C GLY A 302 11.27 4.17 6.38
N ILE A 303 10.87 4.97 5.40
CA ILE A 303 11.71 5.95 4.73
C ILE A 303 11.23 7.38 4.93
N VAL A 304 12.18 8.30 4.98
CA VAL A 304 11.95 9.74 4.89
C VAL A 304 12.34 10.21 3.50
N LEU A 305 11.41 10.92 2.85
CA LEU A 305 11.69 11.66 1.62
C LEU A 305 12.14 13.07 1.99
N THR A 306 13.29 13.50 1.47
CA THR A 306 13.76 14.88 1.56
C THR A 306 14.00 15.43 0.17
N VAL A 307 13.56 16.67 -0.09
CA VAL A 307 13.92 17.41 -1.30
C VAL A 307 14.70 18.66 -0.91
N ARG A 308 15.88 18.79 -1.48
CA ARG A 308 16.80 19.91 -1.23
C ARG A 308 16.96 20.77 -2.46
N ARG A 309 16.80 22.09 -2.32
CA ARG A 309 17.24 23.05 -3.33
C ARG A 309 18.69 23.42 -3.06
N LEU A 310 19.57 23.21 -4.05
CA LEU A 310 21.02 23.25 -3.82
C LEU A 310 21.56 24.68 -3.66
N ALA A 311 21.02 25.64 -4.42
CA ALA A 311 21.51 27.03 -4.44
C ALA A 311 21.50 27.69 -3.06
N ASP A 312 20.47 27.43 -2.26
CA ASP A 312 20.24 28.07 -0.96
C ASP A 312 20.00 27.07 0.19
N LYS A 313 20.23 25.77 -0.08
CA LYS A 313 20.13 24.66 0.87
C LYS A 313 18.77 24.61 1.58
N LEU A 314 17.69 24.99 0.90
CA LEU A 314 16.34 24.88 1.44
C LEU A 314 15.86 23.42 1.37
N LEU A 315 15.07 23.00 2.37
CA LEU A 315 14.62 21.63 2.53
C LEU A 315 13.10 21.51 2.66
N TRP A 316 12.55 20.50 1.99
CA TRP A 316 11.26 19.90 2.32
C TRP A 316 11.48 18.50 2.89
N ILE A 317 10.77 18.14 3.96
CA ILE A 317 10.87 16.84 4.63
C ILE A 317 9.48 16.21 4.77
N PHE A 318 9.38 14.94 4.35
CA PHE A 318 8.19 14.10 4.45
C PHE A 318 8.55 12.83 5.22
N PRO A 319 8.30 12.80 6.54
CA PRO A 319 8.81 11.74 7.40
C PRO A 319 7.87 10.52 7.54
N GLY A 320 6.66 10.58 6.96
CA GLY A 320 5.62 9.59 7.23
C GLY A 320 5.32 9.52 8.73
N ASP A 321 5.28 8.31 9.27
CA ASP A 321 4.97 8.07 10.69
C ASP A 321 6.18 7.95 11.59
N ALA A 322 7.39 8.05 11.04
CA ALA A 322 8.60 7.91 11.82
C ALA A 322 8.73 9.07 12.81
N ASP A 323 9.01 8.77 14.08
CA ASP A 323 9.31 9.82 15.06
C ASP A 323 10.53 10.65 14.62
N TYR A 324 10.56 11.93 14.96
CA TYR A 324 11.66 12.82 14.57
C TYR A 324 13.04 12.36 15.03
N SER A 325 13.12 11.57 16.11
CA SER A 325 14.38 10.97 16.58
C SER A 325 14.89 9.80 15.73
N MET A 326 14.06 9.27 14.82
CA MET A 326 14.36 8.08 14.03
C MET A 326 15.13 8.38 12.75
N PHE A 327 15.25 9.64 12.38
CA PHE A 327 16.04 10.09 11.24
C PHE A 327 16.86 11.33 11.61
N CYS A 328 17.91 11.58 10.84
CA CYS A 328 18.72 12.78 10.99
C CYS A 328 18.37 13.71 9.82
N PRO A 329 17.75 14.87 10.08
CA PRO A 329 17.48 15.83 9.03
C PRO A 329 18.77 16.21 8.29
N GLN A 330 18.67 16.34 6.97
CA GLN A 330 19.79 16.81 6.16
C GLN A 330 20.20 18.23 6.57
N PRO A 331 21.49 18.60 6.46
CA PRO A 331 21.92 19.95 6.75
C PRO A 331 21.31 20.93 5.74
N GLY A 332 20.71 22.00 6.24
CA GLY A 332 20.04 23.01 5.43
C GLY A 332 19.00 23.80 6.22
N ARG A 333 18.26 24.66 5.52
CA ARG A 333 17.17 25.46 6.09
C ARG A 333 15.85 24.79 5.79
N LEU A 334 15.17 24.31 6.82
CA LEU A 334 13.89 23.64 6.67
C LEU A 334 12.77 24.67 6.37
N VAL A 335 12.11 24.50 5.22
CA VAL A 335 11.05 25.43 4.74
C VAL A 335 9.70 24.76 4.63
N GLY A 336 9.68 23.45 4.46
CA GLY A 336 8.46 22.66 4.42
C GLY A 336 8.63 21.40 5.25
N LEU A 337 7.71 21.17 6.18
CA LEU A 337 7.66 19.96 6.96
C LEU A 337 6.23 19.42 6.94
N VAL A 338 6.07 18.14 6.62
CA VAL A 338 4.84 17.41 6.94
C VAL A 338 5.01 16.81 8.34
N ALA A 339 4.05 17.04 9.23
CA ALA A 339 4.11 16.55 10.60
C ALA A 339 4.16 15.02 10.61
N THR A 340 5.02 14.45 11.47
CA THR A 340 5.11 13.00 11.63
C THR A 340 3.81 12.41 12.14
N HIS A 341 3.47 11.21 11.66
CA HIS A 341 2.37 10.39 12.17
C HIS A 341 1.06 11.19 12.30
N HIS A 342 0.73 11.97 11.28
CA HIS A 342 -0.48 12.80 11.21
C HIS A 342 -0.59 13.85 12.32
N GLY A 343 0.51 14.13 13.04
CA GLY A 343 0.52 14.96 14.25
C GLY A 343 0.28 14.22 15.55
N ALA A 344 0.54 12.91 15.60
CA ALA A 344 0.54 12.14 16.84
C ALA A 344 1.53 12.68 17.86
N LYS A 345 1.40 12.26 19.12
CA LYS A 345 2.36 12.60 20.18
C LYS A 345 3.76 12.12 19.80
N PRO A 346 4.74 13.02 19.58
CA PRO A 346 6.12 12.58 19.34
C PRO A 346 6.66 11.91 20.60
N ARG A 347 7.42 10.82 20.42
CA ARG A 347 8.12 10.14 21.51
C ARG A 347 9.26 10.99 22.06
N GLN A 348 9.92 11.75 21.19
CA GLN A 348 10.93 12.72 21.58
C GLN A 348 10.55 14.13 21.11
N PRO A 349 9.74 14.88 21.89
CA PRO A 349 9.33 16.24 21.55
C PRO A 349 10.49 17.19 21.21
N GLY A 350 11.65 17.02 21.87
CA GLY A 350 12.84 17.83 21.61
C GLY A 350 13.56 17.52 20.29
N ALA A 351 13.19 16.45 19.59
CA ALA A 351 13.78 16.07 18.31
C ALA A 351 13.11 16.76 17.11
N VAL A 352 12.01 17.50 17.31
CA VAL A 352 11.32 18.21 16.23
C VAL A 352 12.29 19.18 15.53
N PRO A 353 12.52 19.05 14.21
CA PRO A 353 13.46 19.90 13.51
C PRO A 353 12.93 21.34 13.44
N SER A 354 13.82 22.29 13.74
CA SER A 354 13.50 23.72 13.65
C SER A 354 13.64 24.23 12.22
N PRO A 355 12.78 25.16 11.76
CA PRO A 355 12.95 25.85 10.48
C PRO A 355 14.14 26.83 10.47
N GLY A 356 14.72 27.11 11.65
CA GLY A 356 15.78 28.11 11.81
C GLY A 356 15.28 29.53 11.53
N ALA A 357 16.21 30.46 11.26
CA ALA A 357 15.92 31.87 11.00
C ALA A 357 15.37 32.13 9.57
N ASN A 358 14.37 31.37 9.14
CA ASN A 358 13.78 31.50 7.81
C ASN A 358 12.46 32.31 7.82
N ALA A 359 12.41 33.40 7.06
CA ALA A 359 11.21 34.23 6.92
C ALA A 359 9.99 33.44 6.41
N TYR A 360 10.22 32.54 5.45
CA TYR A 360 9.19 31.65 4.92
C TYR A 360 9.45 30.20 5.29
N HIS A 361 8.52 29.61 6.02
CA HIS A 361 8.45 28.19 6.30
C HIS A 361 6.99 27.78 6.56
N ARG A 362 6.68 26.50 6.36
CA ARG A 362 5.36 25.90 6.59
C ARG A 362 5.48 24.51 7.23
N LEU A 363 4.69 24.28 8.27
CA LEU A 363 4.42 22.94 8.83
C LEU A 363 3.01 22.55 8.41
N VAL A 364 2.82 21.34 7.90
CA VAL A 364 1.52 20.83 7.49
C VAL A 364 1.15 19.59 8.29
N TYR A 365 0.01 19.63 8.98
CA TYR A 365 -0.61 18.46 9.58
C TYR A 365 -1.61 17.85 8.59
N SER A 366 -1.45 16.56 8.28
CA SER A 366 -2.43 15.78 7.54
C SER A 366 -3.25 14.95 8.51
N PHE A 367 -4.54 15.25 8.66
CA PHE A 367 -5.47 14.49 9.50
C PHE A 367 -6.91 14.86 9.13
N GLY A 368 -7.88 14.05 9.59
CA GLY A 368 -9.30 14.33 9.39
C GLY A 368 -9.96 14.87 10.66
N VAL A 369 -10.90 15.82 10.54
CA VAL A 369 -11.68 16.31 11.68
C VAL A 369 -12.47 15.16 12.31
N GLY A 370 -12.47 15.07 13.64
CA GLY A 370 -13.20 14.03 14.36
C GLY A 370 -12.57 12.63 14.24
N ASN A 371 -11.29 12.53 13.87
CA ASN A 371 -10.53 11.29 13.94
C ASN A 371 -10.52 10.74 15.37
N ILE A 372 -10.47 9.40 15.51
CA ILE A 372 -10.53 8.72 16.82
C ILE A 372 -9.22 8.83 17.61
N TYR A 373 -8.13 9.25 16.97
CA TYR A 373 -6.80 9.30 17.60
C TYR A 373 -6.52 10.64 18.30
N GLY A 374 -7.43 11.62 18.18
CA GLY A 374 -7.24 12.95 18.76
C GLY A 374 -6.12 13.74 18.07
N HIS A 375 -5.88 13.49 16.78
CA HIS A 375 -4.89 14.21 15.99
C HIS A 375 -5.41 15.58 15.51
N PRO A 376 -4.55 16.61 15.46
CA PRO A 376 -3.17 16.63 15.94
C PRO A 376 -3.17 16.67 17.48
N HIS A 377 -2.27 15.90 18.08
CA HIS A 377 -2.20 15.78 19.53
C HIS A 377 -1.65 17.08 20.15
N PRO A 378 -2.17 17.57 21.30
CA PRO A 378 -1.69 18.81 21.93
C PRO A 378 -0.19 18.83 22.22
N VAL A 379 0.39 17.69 22.61
CA VAL A 379 1.86 17.56 22.81
C VAL A 379 2.62 17.78 21.51
N ALA A 380 2.10 17.33 20.36
CA ALA A 380 2.72 17.61 19.07
C ALA A 380 2.66 19.11 18.77
N LEU A 381 1.51 19.75 18.95
CA LEU A 381 1.36 21.20 18.77
C LEU A 381 2.38 21.99 19.62
N ASN A 382 2.53 21.65 20.89
CA ASN A 382 3.48 22.29 21.80
C ASN A 382 4.94 22.01 21.41
N ALA A 383 5.27 20.79 20.99
CA ALA A 383 6.61 20.44 20.54
C ALA A 383 7.02 21.25 19.30
N HIS A 384 6.12 21.37 18.31
CA HIS A 384 6.36 22.18 17.12
C HIS A 384 6.45 23.68 17.46
N LEU A 385 5.59 24.19 18.35
CA LEU A 385 5.69 25.56 18.84
C LEU A 385 7.05 25.82 19.51
N GLY A 386 7.52 24.90 20.35
CA GLY A 386 8.83 24.95 20.98
C GLY A 386 10.00 24.90 19.99
N ALA A 387 9.83 24.22 18.86
CA ALA A 387 10.77 24.21 17.74
C ALA A 387 10.65 25.43 16.80
N SER A 388 9.90 26.46 17.18
CA SER A 388 9.65 27.71 16.44
C SER A 388 8.69 27.61 15.24
N TRP A 389 7.84 26.57 15.19
CA TRP A 389 6.72 26.51 14.25
C TRP A 389 5.51 27.26 14.82
N SER A 390 5.49 28.58 14.63
CA SER A 390 4.38 29.42 15.12
C SER A 390 3.07 29.13 14.39
N SER A 391 1.93 29.41 15.04
CA SER A 391 0.59 29.14 14.50
C SER A 391 0.35 29.71 13.10
N ALA A 392 0.89 30.90 12.80
CA ALA A 392 0.80 31.53 11.47
C ALA A 392 1.50 30.73 10.35
N LYS A 393 2.40 29.81 10.71
CA LYS A 393 3.22 29.00 9.82
C LYS A 393 2.72 27.55 9.75
N VAL A 394 1.81 27.17 10.65
CA VAL A 394 1.15 25.86 10.65
C VAL A 394 -0.05 25.88 9.71
N ARG A 395 -0.26 24.77 9.01
CA ARG A 395 -1.42 24.49 8.18
C ARG A 395 -1.95 23.10 8.52
N GLN A 396 -3.24 22.92 8.30
CA GLN A 396 -3.93 21.65 8.51
C GLN A 396 -4.72 21.37 7.23
N THR A 397 -4.66 20.14 6.75
CA THR A 397 -5.44 19.74 5.57
C THR A 397 -6.91 19.55 5.90
N SER A 398 -7.21 19.24 7.17
CA SER A 398 -8.52 18.85 7.64
C SER A 398 -9.65 19.82 7.21
N GLY A 399 -10.59 19.27 6.42
CA GLY A 399 -11.90 19.83 6.15
C GLY A 399 -12.95 19.39 7.17
N ARG A 400 -14.21 19.80 6.99
CA ARG A 400 -15.32 19.28 7.82
C ARG A 400 -15.63 17.83 7.37
N PRO A 401 -15.99 16.92 8.28
CA PRO A 401 -16.36 15.56 7.89
C PRO A 401 -17.53 15.57 6.89
N GLY A 402 -17.46 14.74 5.85
CA GLY A 402 -18.52 14.64 4.84
C GLY A 402 -18.66 15.84 3.91
N THR A 403 -17.74 16.82 3.95
CA THR A 403 -17.70 17.91 2.97
C THR A 403 -16.76 17.58 1.81
N PRO A 404 -16.84 18.31 0.68
CA PRO A 404 -15.82 18.23 -0.35
C PRO A 404 -14.43 18.45 0.23
N ALA A 405 -13.42 17.83 -0.40
CA ALA A 405 -12.04 17.95 0.06
C ALA A 405 -11.66 19.42 0.15
N ARG A 406 -11.07 19.81 1.28
CA ARG A 406 -10.40 21.11 1.33
C ARG A 406 -9.29 21.06 0.30
N GLY A 407 -9.22 22.10 -0.53
CA GLY A 407 -8.11 22.31 -1.45
C GLY A 407 -6.75 21.98 -0.81
N PRO A 408 -5.82 21.34 -1.53
CA PRO A 408 -4.58 20.90 -0.92
C PRO A 408 -3.77 22.08 -0.40
N VAL A 409 -3.09 21.88 0.73
CA VAL A 409 -2.19 22.86 1.33
C VAL A 409 -0.88 22.87 0.56
N ALA A 410 -0.62 23.93 -0.19
CA ALA A 410 0.58 24.05 -1.02
C ALA A 410 1.69 24.87 -0.36
N VAL A 411 2.92 24.37 -0.45
CA VAL A 411 4.12 24.96 0.14
C VAL A 411 5.18 25.11 -0.93
N GLY A 412 5.67 26.35 -1.10
CA GLY A 412 6.74 26.67 -2.03
C GLY A 412 8.11 26.66 -1.35
N TRP A 413 9.10 27.24 -2.03
CA TRP A 413 10.46 27.34 -1.48
C TRP A 413 10.68 28.58 -0.61
N THR A 414 10.26 29.76 -1.09
CA THR A 414 10.53 31.06 -0.43
C THR A 414 9.28 31.89 -0.18
N GLN A 415 8.14 31.45 -0.72
CA GLN A 415 6.83 32.05 -0.58
C GLN A 415 5.78 30.98 -0.89
N PRO A 416 4.51 31.17 -0.50
CA PRO A 416 3.44 30.30 -0.99
C PRO A 416 3.40 30.31 -2.52
N PRO A 417 3.14 29.16 -3.17
CA PRO A 417 3.08 29.12 -4.63
C PRO A 417 1.94 30.00 -5.12
N ARG A 418 2.22 30.90 -6.05
CA ARG A 418 1.23 31.88 -6.53
C ARG A 418 0.17 31.21 -7.41
N GLN A 419 0.59 30.26 -8.26
CA GLN A 419 -0.27 29.52 -9.18
C GLN A 419 0.31 28.12 -9.39
N LEU A 420 -0.53 27.10 -9.30
CA LEU A 420 -0.24 25.72 -9.70
C LEU A 420 -1.34 25.27 -10.66
N PHE A 421 -1.51 25.97 -11.78
CA PHE A 421 -2.71 25.95 -12.63
C PHE A 421 -3.35 24.58 -12.89
N HIS A 422 -2.53 23.56 -13.14
CA HIS A 422 -3.01 22.22 -13.43
C HIS A 422 -3.67 21.57 -12.21
N LEU A 423 -3.08 21.70 -11.01
CA LEU A 423 -3.52 20.95 -9.84
C LEU A 423 -4.97 21.27 -9.44
N PRO A 424 -5.41 22.53 -9.28
CA PRO A 424 -6.82 22.84 -9.01
C PRO A 424 -7.76 22.37 -10.10
N HIS A 425 -7.33 22.42 -11.36
CA HIS A 425 -8.15 21.99 -12.49
C HIS A 425 -8.34 20.48 -12.48
N CYS A 426 -7.27 19.73 -12.24
CA CYS A 426 -7.29 18.27 -12.15
C CYS A 426 -8.13 17.79 -10.94
N LEU A 427 -8.03 18.49 -9.81
CA LEU A 427 -8.73 18.10 -8.57
C LEU A 427 -10.13 18.69 -8.44
N GLU A 428 -10.51 19.65 -9.29
CA GLU A 428 -11.75 20.43 -9.21
C GLU A 428 -11.95 21.13 -7.85
N VAL A 429 -10.83 21.50 -7.19
CA VAL A 429 -10.82 22.23 -5.91
C VAL A 429 -9.74 23.31 -5.91
N PRO A 430 -9.93 24.47 -5.24
CA PRO A 430 -8.90 25.49 -5.16
C PRO A 430 -7.66 25.00 -4.38
N ILE A 431 -6.55 25.74 -4.39
CA ILE A 431 -5.39 25.47 -3.51
C ILE A 431 -5.47 26.35 -2.25
N VAL A 432 -5.03 25.82 -1.12
CA VAL A 432 -4.87 26.54 0.15
C VAL A 432 -3.37 26.77 0.41
N SER A 433 -2.97 27.90 1.01
CA SER A 433 -1.55 28.31 1.09
C SER A 433 -1.06 28.80 2.46
#